data_AF-A0A7U2NH35-F1
#
_entry.id   AF-A0A7U2NH35-F1
#
_cell.length_a   1.000
_cell.length_b   1.000
_cell.length_c   1.000
_cell.angle_alpha   90.00
_cell.angle_beta   90.00
_cell.angle_gamma   90.00
#
_symmetry.space_group_name_H-M   'P 1'
#
loop_
_entity.id
_entity.type
_entity.pdbx_description
1 polymer ?
#
loop_
_entity_poly.entity_id
_entity_poly.type
_entity_poly.pdbx_seq_one_letter_code
_entity_poly.pdbx_strand_id
1 'polypeptide(L)'
;MKRTLFFTAITILLSISGFSQIEMGKIEKATENETKVSFPVYDNSENFIIQSEYYKAKITKILESGSGQNPFAEKQCDEDEYYKRYNGLKIYYPTYSNEYKKNSILFLKKTDKIETLNWSQIGNKYFTIINVNPFLEKSELYNEAKNNFNKDFYADILFELKDNISNETIYVFESQYNPQFILVPYFEKMKEQINGKTFIAISDFSAIKNPVSKTDYSLYIDKGTEWKAELTLLRKKDLKTEDIDETNDQETLLAVLLTNEKDKVIFDLEGSRWNFDNVLLTKKDLEKLKTENLNKNKLSENVYIKKYGEKFGKLVYQKKTTIGMSKDMCSDIYGITLNRKKIKNANGEIEVWEYTGILKLYFKNGKLSEIVNY
;
A
#
# COMPACT_ATOMS: atom_id res chain seq x y z
N MET A 1 88.50 -10.62 39.55
CA MET A 1 88.74 -10.90 38.12
C MET A 1 88.12 -12.26 37.82
N LYS A 2 87.22 -12.31 36.81
CA LYS A 2 86.59 -13.45 36.13
C LYS A 2 86.97 -14.88 36.61
N ARG A 3 85.98 -15.75 36.84
CA ARG A 3 85.54 -16.86 35.93
C ARG A 3 84.79 -17.97 36.68
N THR A 4 83.60 -18.30 36.15
CA THR A 4 82.99 -19.64 35.91
C THR A 4 82.85 -20.71 36.99
N LEU A 5 81.74 -21.45 36.80
CA LEU A 5 81.30 -22.76 37.31
C LEU A 5 80.53 -22.72 38.64
N PHE A 6 79.23 -23.06 38.71
CA PHE A 6 78.45 -24.27 38.37
C PHE A 6 78.08 -25.03 39.66
N PHE A 7 76.84 -25.54 39.68
CA PHE A 7 76.20 -26.48 40.60
C PHE A 7 75.69 -25.94 41.96
N THR A 8 74.36 -25.92 42.18
CA THR A 8 73.47 -27.02 42.67
C THR A 8 73.68 -27.19 44.19
N ALA A 9 72.70 -27.17 45.08
CA ALA A 9 71.35 -27.72 45.06
C ALA A 9 70.58 -27.18 46.32
N ILE A 10 69.26 -27.01 46.29
CA ILE A 10 68.25 -27.87 46.98
C ILE A 10 68.31 -27.71 48.52
N THR A 11 67.27 -27.36 49.30
CA THR A 11 65.80 -27.25 49.18
C THR A 11 65.33 -26.69 50.55
N ILE A 12 64.11 -26.19 50.79
CA ILE A 12 62.92 -26.98 51.17
C ILE A 12 61.79 -26.03 51.61
N LEU A 13 60.58 -26.35 51.09
CA LEU A 13 59.21 -26.21 51.62
C LEU A 13 58.64 -24.86 52.06
N LEU A 14 57.45 -24.54 51.54
CA LEU A 14 56.13 -24.82 52.15
C LEU A 14 55.04 -24.54 51.07
N SER A 15 54.39 -25.57 50.51
CA SER A 15 52.97 -25.94 50.75
C SER A 15 51.99 -24.74 50.63
N ILE A 16 50.92 -24.74 49.82
CA ILE A 16 49.70 -25.54 49.95
C ILE A 16 48.80 -25.27 48.70
N SER A 17 48.18 -26.34 48.20
CA SER A 17 47.00 -26.47 47.32
C SER A 17 46.50 -25.25 46.52
N GLY A 18 46.74 -25.27 45.21
CA GLY A 18 45.85 -24.65 44.22
C GLY A 18 44.94 -25.73 43.63
N PHE A 19 43.63 -25.62 43.88
CA PHE A 19 42.62 -26.39 43.17
C PHE A 19 42.83 -26.22 41.66
N SER A 20 42.97 -27.31 40.90
CA SER A 20 42.85 -27.27 39.45
C SER A 20 41.39 -26.98 39.12
N GLN A 21 41.04 -25.70 38.91
CA GLN A 21 39.77 -25.37 38.26
C GLN A 21 39.85 -25.88 36.82
N ILE A 22 38.85 -26.67 36.42
CA ILE A 22 38.62 -26.96 35.01
C ILE A 22 38.18 -25.65 34.37
N GLU A 23 39.05 -25.01 33.60
CA GLU A 23 38.63 -23.94 32.69
C GLU A 23 37.90 -24.58 31.51
N MET A 24 36.61 -24.27 31.36
CA MET A 24 35.92 -24.55 30.12
C MET A 24 36.45 -23.62 29.03
N GLY A 25 36.88 -24.20 27.90
CA GLY A 25 37.27 -23.43 26.73
C GLY A 25 36.16 -22.47 26.30
N LYS A 26 36.51 -21.20 26.05
CA LYS A 26 35.60 -20.24 25.45
C LYS A 26 35.41 -20.61 23.98
N ILE A 27 34.20 -21.01 23.62
CA ILE A 27 33.79 -21.06 22.22
C ILE A 27 33.64 -19.60 21.78
N GLU A 28 34.49 -19.16 20.83
CA GLU A 28 34.24 -17.92 20.12
C GLU A 28 32.91 -18.09 19.37
N LYS A 29 31.89 -17.31 19.78
CA LYS A 29 30.68 -17.19 18.97
C LYS A 29 31.11 -16.68 17.61
N ALA A 30 30.80 -17.43 16.56
CA ALA A 30 30.85 -16.92 15.20
C ALA A 30 30.10 -15.58 15.20
N THR A 31 30.81 -14.50 14.94
CA THR A 31 30.17 -13.22 14.66
C THR A 31 29.52 -13.43 13.31
N GLU A 32 28.22 -13.79 13.32
CA GLU A 32 27.42 -13.62 12.13
C GLU A 32 27.53 -12.13 11.80
N ASN A 33 28.30 -11.82 10.76
CA ASN A 33 28.15 -10.56 10.06
C ASN A 33 26.75 -10.60 9.45
N GLU A 34 25.74 -10.30 10.26
CA GLU A 34 24.41 -10.00 9.77
C GLU A 34 24.59 -8.88 8.76
N THR A 35 24.48 -9.24 7.49
CA THR A 35 24.42 -8.29 6.40
C THR A 35 23.17 -7.47 6.65
N LYS A 36 23.34 -6.30 7.27
CA LYS A 36 22.27 -5.34 7.49
C LYS A 36 21.60 -5.09 6.15
N VAL A 37 20.30 -5.30 6.13
CA VAL A 37 19.52 -5.20 4.91
C VAL A 37 19.23 -3.74 4.70
N SER A 38 19.70 -3.17 3.59
CA SER A 38 19.45 -1.77 3.27
C SER A 38 17.95 -1.50 3.14
N PHE A 39 17.49 -0.35 3.63
CA PHE A 39 16.11 0.09 3.45
C PHE A 39 15.74 0.29 1.98
N PRO A 40 14.46 0.11 1.62
CA PRO A 40 13.99 0.37 0.27
C PRO A 40 14.04 1.87 -0.07
N VAL A 41 14.47 2.20 -1.28
CA VAL A 41 14.46 3.58 -1.79
C VAL A 41 13.02 4.12 -1.81
N TYR A 42 12.84 5.39 -1.46
CA TYR A 42 11.53 6.05 -1.52
C TYR A 42 11.07 6.22 -2.98
N ASP A 43 9.80 5.89 -3.23
CA ASP A 43 9.13 6.11 -4.52
C ASP A 43 8.23 7.34 -4.39
N ASN A 44 8.44 8.35 -5.24
CA ASN A 44 7.66 9.59 -5.20
C ASN A 44 6.18 9.39 -5.56
N SER A 45 5.74 8.22 -6.01
CA SER A 45 4.31 7.91 -6.17
C SER A 45 3.66 7.39 -4.88
N GLU A 46 4.46 7.12 -3.84
CA GLU A 46 3.99 6.67 -2.54
C GLU A 46 3.84 7.87 -1.59
N ASN A 47 2.71 7.94 -0.88
CA ASN A 47 2.61 8.81 0.30
C ASN A 47 3.42 8.19 1.46
N PHE A 48 3.30 8.73 2.68
CA PHE A 48 3.90 8.09 3.85
C PHE A 48 3.21 6.74 4.11
N ILE A 49 3.98 5.66 4.02
CA ILE A 49 3.51 4.28 4.22
C ILE A 49 4.29 3.67 5.37
N ILE A 50 3.57 3.13 6.36
CA ILE A 50 4.18 2.41 7.48
C ILE A 50 4.81 1.10 7.00
N GLN A 51 5.86 0.66 7.69
CA GLN A 51 6.66 -0.49 7.29
C GLN A 51 5.81 -1.76 7.07
N SER A 52 4.88 -2.03 7.99
CA SER A 52 4.00 -3.20 7.93
C SER A 52 3.09 -3.20 6.70
N GLU A 53 2.52 -2.04 6.33
CA GLU A 53 1.67 -1.89 5.15
C GLU A 53 2.46 -2.01 3.85
N TYR A 54 3.67 -1.45 3.81
CA TYR A 54 4.56 -1.55 2.65
C TYR A 54 4.85 -3.01 2.30
N TYR A 55 5.29 -3.81 3.28
CA TYR A 55 5.58 -5.23 3.05
C TYR A 55 4.31 -6.05 2.80
N LYS A 56 3.19 -5.75 3.47
CA LYS A 56 1.90 -6.42 3.23
C LYS A 56 1.40 -6.22 1.80
N ALA A 57 1.40 -4.98 1.30
CA ALA A 57 0.95 -4.66 -0.07
C ALA A 57 1.81 -5.38 -1.12
N LYS A 58 3.11 -5.45 -0.88
CA LYS A 58 4.05 -6.20 -1.71
C LYS A 58 3.76 -7.71 -1.73
N ILE A 59 3.50 -8.32 -0.57
CA ILE A 59 3.12 -9.74 -0.47
C ILE A 59 1.80 -10.01 -1.22
N THR A 60 0.79 -9.16 -1.07
CA THR A 60 -0.51 -9.32 -1.76
C THR A 60 -0.34 -9.33 -3.28
N LYS A 61 0.41 -8.38 -3.85
CA LYS A 61 0.66 -8.32 -5.31
C LYS A 61 1.30 -9.60 -5.85
N ILE A 62 2.13 -10.28 -5.07
CA ILE A 62 2.75 -11.56 -5.47
C ILE A 62 1.72 -12.67 -5.52
N LEU A 63 0.91 -12.81 -4.46
CA LEU A 63 -0.12 -13.85 -4.39
C LEU A 63 -1.09 -13.71 -5.57
N GLU A 64 -1.44 -12.48 -5.93
CA GLU A 64 -2.27 -12.18 -7.10
C GLU A 64 -1.57 -12.48 -8.43
N SER A 65 -0.24 -12.33 -8.51
CA SER A 65 0.55 -12.63 -9.72
C SER A 65 0.72 -14.13 -10.00
N GLY A 66 0.36 -15.01 -9.05
CA GLY A 66 0.39 -16.46 -9.22
C GLY A 66 1.78 -17.10 -9.29
N SER A 67 2.84 -16.36 -8.96
CA SER A 67 4.22 -16.89 -8.98
C SER A 67 4.49 -17.94 -7.90
N GLY A 68 3.67 -18.01 -6.85
CA GLY A 68 3.77 -18.99 -5.75
C GLY A 68 5.04 -18.91 -4.90
N GLN A 69 6.02 -18.11 -5.32
CA GLN A 69 7.27 -17.82 -4.63
C GLN A 69 7.20 -16.39 -4.11
N ASN A 70 7.50 -16.20 -2.83
CA ASN A 70 7.83 -14.88 -2.29
C ASN A 70 9.17 -14.44 -2.93
N PRO A 71 9.17 -13.51 -3.91
CA PRO A 71 10.39 -12.95 -4.49
C PRO A 71 11.11 -12.01 -3.52
N PHE A 72 10.51 -11.63 -2.39
CA PHE A 72 11.18 -10.86 -1.32
C PHE A 72 11.97 -11.78 -0.39
N ALA A 73 12.92 -12.51 -1.00
CA ALA A 73 14.16 -12.85 -0.33
C ALA A 73 14.98 -11.60 0.07
N GLU A 74 14.48 -10.38 -0.21
CA GLU A 74 14.80 -9.18 0.57
C GLU A 74 14.28 -9.41 2.00
N LYS A 75 15.19 -9.79 2.89
CA LYS A 75 14.95 -9.75 4.33
C LYS A 75 14.27 -8.41 4.67
N GLN A 76 13.20 -8.44 5.45
CA GLN A 76 12.59 -7.21 5.95
C GLN A 76 13.66 -6.46 6.75
N CYS A 77 13.99 -5.23 6.35
CA CYS A 77 14.78 -4.36 7.21
C CYS A 77 13.96 -4.01 8.45
N ASP A 78 14.64 -3.76 9.57
CA ASP A 78 14.00 -3.29 10.79
C ASP A 78 13.29 -1.94 10.58
N GLU A 79 12.37 -1.60 11.48
CA GLU A 79 11.59 -0.36 11.35
C GLU A 79 12.49 0.89 11.34
N ASP A 80 13.50 0.94 12.21
CA ASP A 80 14.44 2.06 12.27
C ASP A 80 15.19 2.25 10.94
N GLU A 81 15.62 1.15 10.32
CA GLU A 81 16.25 1.17 9.00
C GLU A 81 15.24 1.57 7.92
N TYR A 82 14.04 0.98 7.89
CA TYR A 82 13.01 1.27 6.89
C TYR A 82 12.69 2.76 6.78
N TYR A 83 12.48 3.44 7.91
CA TYR A 83 12.07 4.83 7.90
C TYR A 83 13.18 5.80 7.44
N LYS A 84 14.45 5.36 7.34
CA LYS A 84 15.52 6.15 6.71
C LYS A 84 15.24 6.50 5.26
N ARG A 85 14.35 5.77 4.58
CA ARG A 85 13.89 6.10 3.23
C ARG A 85 13.27 7.50 3.13
N TYR A 86 12.76 8.05 4.23
CA TYR A 86 12.16 9.37 4.28
C TYR A 86 13.15 10.50 4.64
N ASN A 87 14.38 10.17 5.03
CA ASN A 87 15.37 11.16 5.42
C ASN A 87 15.77 12.04 4.22
N GLY A 88 15.79 13.35 4.44
CA GLY A 88 16.04 14.36 3.42
C GLY A 88 14.81 14.74 2.58
N LEU A 89 13.68 14.05 2.73
CA LEU A 89 12.46 14.41 2.02
C LEU A 89 11.82 15.66 2.63
N LYS A 90 11.26 16.50 1.76
CA LYS A 90 10.50 17.68 2.18
C LYS A 90 9.05 17.30 2.47
N ILE A 91 8.52 17.86 3.54
CA ILE A 91 7.11 17.77 3.91
C ILE A 91 6.50 19.16 4.03
N TYR A 92 5.20 19.25 3.85
CA TYR A 92 4.39 20.43 4.08
C TYR A 92 3.37 20.12 5.16
N TYR A 93 3.35 20.90 6.25
CA TYR A 93 2.28 20.84 7.24
C TYR A 93 1.22 21.88 6.87
N PRO A 94 0.07 21.47 6.30
CA PRO A 94 -1.03 22.39 6.13
C PRO A 94 -1.59 22.79 7.50
N THR A 95 -2.34 23.88 7.54
CA THR A 95 -3.10 24.20 8.75
C THR A 95 -4.32 23.29 8.85
N TYR A 96 -4.66 22.91 10.07
CA TYR A 96 -5.89 22.19 10.40
C TYR A 96 -6.72 23.02 11.37
N SER A 97 -8.04 22.86 11.32
CA SER A 97 -8.97 23.52 12.22
C SER A 97 -9.49 22.62 13.33
N ASN A 98 -9.65 21.34 13.01
CA ASN A 98 -10.13 20.31 13.92
C ASN A 98 -9.23 20.25 15.18
N GLU A 99 -9.74 20.71 16.32
CA GLU A 99 -9.00 20.69 17.59
C GLU A 99 -8.53 19.28 17.97
N TYR A 100 -9.28 18.24 17.61
CA TYR A 100 -8.85 16.86 17.83
C TYR A 100 -7.56 16.56 17.04
N LYS A 101 -7.49 16.94 15.76
CA LYS A 101 -6.26 16.82 14.95
C LYS A 101 -5.13 17.68 15.49
N LYS A 102 -5.44 18.87 16.03
CA LYS A 102 -4.43 19.72 16.66
C LYS A 102 -3.87 19.12 17.96
N ASN A 103 -4.71 18.42 18.70
CA ASN A 103 -4.36 17.79 19.98
C ASN A 103 -3.71 16.41 19.81
N SER A 104 -3.88 15.76 18.66
CA SER A 104 -3.23 14.49 18.31
C SER A 104 -1.80 14.66 17.78
N ILE A 105 -1.33 15.91 17.62
CA ILE A 105 0.03 16.21 17.18
C ILE A 105 0.67 17.15 18.19
N LEU A 106 1.89 16.82 18.61
CA LEU A 106 2.66 17.69 19.49
C LEU A 106 3.93 18.15 18.78
N PHE A 107 4.02 19.46 18.53
CA PHE A 107 5.23 20.09 18.03
C PHE A 107 6.07 20.59 19.20
N LEU A 108 7.34 20.24 19.21
CA LEU A 108 8.27 20.55 20.27
C LEU A 108 9.52 21.22 19.70
N LYS A 109 10.06 22.16 20.48
CA LYS A 109 11.42 22.67 20.32
C LYS A 109 12.20 22.31 21.56
N LYS A 110 13.41 21.77 21.37
CA LYS A 110 14.34 21.48 22.46
C LYS A 110 15.55 22.40 22.31
N THR A 111 15.74 23.26 23.30
CA THR A 111 16.97 24.03 23.50
C THR A 111 17.56 23.60 24.84
N ASP A 112 17.52 24.47 25.85
CA ASP A 112 17.86 24.13 27.24
C ASP A 112 16.68 23.49 27.99
N LYS A 113 15.46 23.67 27.47
CA LYS A 113 14.21 23.08 27.96
C LYS A 113 13.33 22.66 26.78
N ILE A 114 12.32 21.83 27.05
CA ILE A 114 11.31 21.44 26.07
C ILE A 114 10.18 22.48 26.07
N GLU A 115 9.91 23.05 24.90
CA GLU A 115 8.82 23.99 24.67
C GLU A 115 7.85 23.43 23.63
N THR A 116 6.54 23.61 23.86
CA THR A 116 5.50 23.29 22.89
C THR A 116 5.36 24.43 21.87
N LEU A 117 5.21 24.08 20.59
CA LEU A 117 4.93 25.03 19.52
C LEU A 117 3.46 24.97 19.11
N ASN A 118 2.88 26.13 18.83
CA ASN A 118 1.49 26.25 18.41
C ASN A 118 1.37 26.24 16.88
N TRP A 119 0.18 25.93 16.37
CA TRP A 119 -0.11 25.91 14.93
C TRP A 119 0.21 27.22 14.20
N SER A 120 0.11 28.37 14.85
CA SER A 120 0.52 29.65 14.26
C SER A 120 2.02 29.72 13.95
N GLN A 121 2.84 28.89 14.61
CA GLN A 121 4.29 28.82 14.41
C GLN A 121 4.70 27.74 13.41
N ILE A 122 3.89 26.69 13.23
CA ILE A 122 4.25 25.51 12.42
C ILE A 122 3.38 25.30 11.18
N GLY A 123 2.19 25.90 11.13
CA GLY A 123 1.20 25.68 10.07
C GLY A 123 1.58 26.40 8.77
N ASN A 124 1.21 25.80 7.64
CA ASN A 124 1.54 26.23 6.29
C ASN A 124 3.05 26.42 6.05
N LYS A 125 3.87 25.56 6.66
CA LYS A 125 5.32 25.57 6.52
C LYS A 125 5.86 24.30 5.90
N TYR A 126 7.05 24.44 5.33
CA TYR A 126 7.82 23.34 4.80
C TYR A 126 8.93 22.95 5.77
N PHE A 127 9.11 21.65 5.92
CA PHE A 127 10.18 21.07 6.72
C PHE A 127 10.91 20.01 5.90
N THR A 128 12.11 19.65 6.34
CA THR A 128 12.85 18.49 5.83
C THR A 128 12.92 17.44 6.93
N ILE A 129 12.55 16.20 6.61
CA ILE A 129 12.69 15.08 7.55
C ILE A 129 14.18 14.80 7.74
N ILE A 130 14.65 14.87 8.98
CA ILE A 130 16.03 14.52 9.35
C ILE A 130 16.11 13.08 9.81
N ASN A 131 15.15 12.67 10.63
CA ASN A 131 15.06 11.34 11.19
C ASN A 131 13.61 11.01 11.53
N VAL A 132 13.31 9.71 11.57
CA VAL A 132 12.02 9.18 11.99
C VAL A 132 12.30 8.06 12.99
N ASN A 133 11.78 8.22 14.21
CA ASN A 133 11.90 7.23 15.26
C ASN A 133 10.55 6.54 15.48
N PRO A 134 10.39 5.28 15.04
CA PRO A 134 9.15 4.51 15.17
C PRO A 134 8.88 4.00 16.58
N PHE A 135 9.86 4.10 17.49
CA PHE A 135 9.72 3.68 18.89
C PHE A 135 9.69 4.90 19.80
N LEU A 136 8.63 5.71 19.67
CA LEU A 136 8.48 6.97 20.40
C LEU A 136 8.79 6.84 21.90
N GLU A 137 8.22 5.83 22.56
CA GLU A 137 8.39 5.59 24.01
C GLU A 137 9.83 5.32 24.44
N LYS A 138 10.68 4.83 23.52
CA LYS A 138 12.10 4.58 23.78
C LYS A 138 12.95 5.85 23.61
N SER A 139 12.40 6.93 23.06
CA SER A 139 13.15 8.16 22.86
C SER A 139 13.37 8.91 24.17
N GLU A 140 14.58 9.44 24.36
CA GLU A 140 14.89 10.31 25.50
C GLU A 140 13.99 11.56 25.52
N LEU A 141 13.71 12.10 24.34
CA LEU A 141 12.84 13.26 24.18
C LEU A 141 11.41 13.01 24.65
N TYR A 142 10.84 11.83 24.35
CA TYR A 142 9.51 11.47 24.84
C TYR A 142 9.48 11.40 26.36
N ASN A 143 10.47 10.74 26.96
CA ASN A 143 10.55 10.62 28.42
C ASN A 143 10.72 11.97 29.10
N GLU A 144 11.54 12.86 28.54
CA GLU A 144 11.72 14.22 29.03
C GLU A 144 10.45 15.06 28.87
N ALA A 145 9.77 14.98 27.71
CA ALA A 145 8.51 15.68 27.47
C ALA A 145 7.39 15.19 28.42
N LYS A 146 7.29 13.87 28.62
CA LYS A 146 6.33 13.25 29.54
C LYS A 146 6.53 13.74 30.97
N ASN A 147 7.78 13.81 31.42
CA ASN A 147 8.13 14.33 32.74
C ASN A 147 7.85 15.84 32.86
N ASN A 148 8.19 16.63 31.84
CA ASN A 148 8.02 18.09 31.85
C ASN A 148 6.54 18.50 31.84
N PHE A 149 5.71 17.81 31.05
CA PHE A 149 4.29 18.13 30.92
C PHE A 149 3.36 17.30 31.82
N ASN A 150 3.92 16.33 32.56
CA ASN A 150 3.22 15.42 33.47
C ASN A 150 1.97 14.76 32.83
N LYS A 151 2.10 14.29 31.59
CA LYS A 151 1.04 13.62 30.83
C LYS A 151 1.60 12.65 29.80
N ASP A 152 0.79 11.67 29.40
CA ASP A 152 1.05 10.85 28.22
C ASP A 152 0.61 11.56 26.94
N PHE A 153 1.13 11.10 25.80
CA PHE A 153 0.81 11.64 24.48
C PHE A 153 0.15 10.56 23.62
N TYR A 154 -0.86 10.96 22.85
CA TYR A 154 -1.53 10.07 21.90
C TYR A 154 -0.79 10.09 20.56
N ALA A 155 0.40 9.50 20.55
CA ALA A 155 1.30 9.42 19.42
C ALA A 155 2.11 8.12 19.50
N ASP A 156 2.59 7.62 18.37
CA ASP A 156 3.40 6.39 18.30
C ASP A 156 4.68 6.56 17.47
N ILE A 157 4.89 7.72 16.85
CA ILE A 157 6.10 8.03 16.08
C ILE A 157 6.65 9.42 16.41
N LEU A 158 7.98 9.55 16.37
CA LEU A 158 8.69 10.83 16.48
C LEU A 158 9.34 11.19 15.14
N PHE A 159 8.99 12.36 14.61
CA PHE A 159 9.72 12.98 13.51
C PHE A 159 10.69 14.02 14.03
N GLU A 160 11.94 13.95 13.59
CA GLU A 160 12.90 15.04 13.69
C GLU A 160 12.90 15.80 12.38
N LEU A 161 12.55 17.08 12.45
CA LEU A 161 12.35 17.92 11.28
C LEU A 161 13.28 19.12 11.34
N LYS A 162 13.68 19.62 10.18
CA LYS A 162 14.37 20.89 10.03
C LYS A 162 13.45 21.91 9.37
N ASP A 163 13.18 23.03 10.03
CA ASP A 163 12.43 24.15 9.43
C ASP A 163 13.23 24.71 8.25
N ASN A 164 12.64 24.72 7.06
CA ASN A 164 13.34 25.12 5.84
C ASN A 164 13.64 26.63 5.76
N ILE A 165 13.05 27.44 6.65
CA ILE A 165 13.27 28.89 6.74
C ILE A 165 14.26 29.19 7.87
N SER A 166 13.98 28.75 9.09
CA SER A 166 14.82 29.09 10.26
C SER A 166 16.03 28.17 10.44
N ASN A 167 16.06 27.02 9.74
CA ASN A 167 17.02 25.93 9.94
C ASN A 167 17.00 25.29 11.34
N GLU A 168 16.01 25.61 12.17
CA GLU A 168 15.87 25.03 13.51
C GLU A 168 15.33 23.60 13.45
N THR A 169 15.77 22.77 14.40
CA THR A 169 15.23 21.42 14.59
C THR A 169 13.91 21.50 15.36
N ILE A 170 12.86 20.93 14.77
CA ILE A 170 11.54 20.76 15.36
C ILE A 170 11.27 19.27 15.53
N TYR A 171 10.75 18.89 16.68
CA TYR A 171 10.37 17.50 16.97
C TYR A 171 8.85 17.38 16.93
N VAL A 172 8.33 16.31 16.33
CA VAL A 172 6.89 16.11 16.19
C VAL A 172 6.51 14.73 16.68
N PHE A 173 5.62 14.67 17.68
CA PHE A 173 4.96 13.44 18.08
C PHE A 173 3.61 13.36 17.37
N GLU A 174 3.37 12.27 16.65
CA GLU A 174 2.13 12.06 15.90
C GLU A 174 1.80 10.56 15.77
N SER A 175 0.66 10.24 15.15
CA SER A 175 0.34 8.88 14.71
C SER A 175 0.97 8.54 13.36
N GLN A 176 1.64 7.39 13.28
CA GLN A 176 2.20 6.84 12.03
C GLN A 176 1.11 6.42 11.03
N TYR A 177 -0.10 6.11 11.48
CA TYR A 177 -1.21 5.65 10.64
C TYR A 177 -1.88 6.78 9.87
N ASN A 178 -1.75 8.02 10.35
CA ASN A 178 -2.37 9.17 9.74
C ASN A 178 -1.52 10.43 10.01
N PRO A 179 -0.31 10.51 9.44
CA PRO A 179 0.47 11.73 9.53
C PRO A 179 -0.26 12.88 8.82
N GLN A 180 -0.44 14.00 9.52
CA GLN A 180 -1.10 15.20 9.05
C GLN A 180 -0.15 16.10 8.24
N PHE A 181 0.85 15.54 7.58
CA PHE A 181 1.69 16.27 6.63
C PHE A 181 1.54 15.69 5.23
N ILE A 182 1.86 16.52 4.24
CA ILE A 182 1.94 16.10 2.85
C ILE A 182 3.41 15.94 2.48
N LEU A 183 3.80 14.78 1.96
CA LEU A 183 5.10 14.63 1.31
C LEU A 183 5.14 15.48 0.04
N VAL A 184 6.05 16.45 0.00
CA VAL A 184 6.25 17.32 -1.17
C VAL A 184 6.61 16.52 -2.44
N PRO A 185 7.55 15.54 -2.41
CA PRO A 185 7.84 14.75 -3.61
C PRO A 185 6.63 13.97 -4.11
N TYR A 186 5.80 13.46 -3.21
CA TYR A 186 4.52 12.82 -3.54
C TYR A 186 3.55 13.78 -4.23
N PHE A 187 3.32 14.94 -3.62
CA PHE A 187 2.43 15.95 -4.17
C PHE A 187 2.88 16.45 -5.55
N GLU A 188 4.18 16.68 -5.75
CA GLU A 188 4.71 17.08 -7.06
C GLU A 188 4.58 15.95 -8.10
N LYS A 189 4.74 14.69 -7.68
CA LYS A 189 4.51 13.55 -8.58
C LYS A 189 3.04 13.44 -8.99
N MET A 190 2.11 13.62 -8.05
CA MET A 190 0.69 13.68 -8.35
C MET A 190 0.35 14.83 -9.30
N LYS A 191 0.94 16.02 -9.11
CA LYS A 191 0.76 17.15 -10.04
C LYS A 191 1.23 16.80 -11.45
N GLU A 192 2.40 16.19 -11.60
CA GLU A 192 2.89 15.69 -12.90
C GLU A 192 1.91 14.66 -13.51
N GLN A 193 1.29 13.84 -12.66
CA GLN A 193 0.37 12.80 -13.09
C GLN A 193 -1.02 13.33 -13.46
N ILE A 194 -1.46 14.45 -12.89
CA ILE A 194 -2.83 14.97 -13.00
C ILE A 194 -2.91 16.25 -13.84
N ASN A 195 -2.06 17.24 -13.57
CA ASN A 195 -2.26 18.60 -14.05
C ASN A 195 -2.16 18.68 -15.58
N GLY A 196 -3.15 19.36 -16.17
CA GLY A 196 -3.20 19.59 -17.62
C GLY A 196 -3.59 18.36 -18.44
N LYS A 197 -3.83 17.21 -17.81
CA LYS A 197 -4.29 16.00 -18.49
C LYS A 197 -5.80 15.95 -18.59
N THR A 198 -6.27 15.20 -19.59
CA THR A 198 -7.68 14.89 -19.79
C THR A 198 -7.99 13.51 -19.25
N PHE A 199 -8.97 13.47 -18.35
CA PHE A 199 -9.51 12.26 -17.74
C PHE A 199 -10.89 11.96 -18.33
N ILE A 200 -11.23 10.68 -18.39
CA ILE A 200 -12.53 10.16 -18.78
C ILE A 200 -13.15 9.49 -17.55
N ALA A 201 -14.41 9.81 -17.26
CA ALA A 201 -15.19 9.10 -16.27
C ALA A 201 -15.43 7.65 -16.72
N ILE A 202 -14.91 6.66 -16.00
CA ILE A 202 -15.06 5.23 -16.35
C ILE A 202 -16.25 4.56 -15.63
N SER A 203 -16.80 5.25 -14.62
CA SER A 203 -18.01 4.92 -13.89
C SER A 203 -18.78 6.20 -13.64
N ASP A 204 -20.08 6.09 -13.39
CA ASP A 204 -20.85 7.21 -12.87
C ASP A 204 -20.44 7.50 -11.43
N PHE A 205 -20.35 8.78 -11.08
CA PHE A 205 -20.02 9.21 -9.71
C PHE A 205 -20.59 10.58 -9.38
N SER A 206 -20.39 11.03 -8.15
CA SER A 206 -20.82 12.34 -7.67
C SER A 206 -19.63 13.11 -7.11
N ALA A 207 -19.50 14.38 -7.47
CA ALA A 207 -18.46 15.28 -6.97
C ALA A 207 -19.07 16.58 -6.45
N ILE A 208 -18.27 17.38 -5.74
CA ILE A 208 -18.70 18.65 -5.15
C ILE A 208 -18.80 19.70 -6.27
N LYS A 209 -19.89 20.48 -6.34
CA LYS A 209 -20.01 21.56 -7.33
C LYS A 209 -19.01 22.69 -7.09
N ASN A 210 -18.54 23.32 -8.17
CA ASN A 210 -17.74 24.54 -8.10
C ASN A 210 -18.29 25.60 -9.07
N PRO A 211 -18.84 26.73 -8.60
CA PRO A 211 -18.89 27.18 -7.20
C PRO A 211 -19.81 26.30 -6.34
N VAL A 212 -19.51 26.22 -5.05
CA VAL A 212 -20.30 25.42 -4.10
C VAL A 212 -21.64 26.11 -3.82
N SER A 213 -22.73 25.36 -3.89
CA SER A 213 -24.07 25.79 -3.48
C SER A 213 -24.49 25.09 -2.19
N LYS A 214 -25.17 25.85 -1.33
CA LYS A 214 -25.71 25.38 -0.05
C LYS A 214 -26.85 24.38 -0.21
N THR A 215 -27.74 24.63 -1.17
CA THR A 215 -28.93 23.79 -1.42
C THR A 215 -28.70 22.72 -2.49
N ASP A 216 -27.55 22.75 -3.17
CA ASP A 216 -27.24 21.90 -4.32
C ASP A 216 -25.72 21.64 -4.38
N TYR A 217 -25.24 20.83 -3.45
CA TYR A 217 -23.82 20.67 -3.16
C TYR A 217 -23.07 19.74 -4.16
N SER A 218 -23.78 18.80 -4.78
CA SER A 218 -23.16 17.73 -5.57
C SER A 218 -23.60 17.71 -7.03
N LEU A 219 -22.68 17.48 -7.95
CA LEU A 219 -22.96 17.18 -9.35
C LEU A 219 -22.81 15.68 -9.60
N TYR A 220 -23.80 15.09 -10.28
CA TYR A 220 -23.68 13.75 -10.83
C TYR A 220 -22.92 13.79 -12.16
N ILE A 221 -21.97 12.89 -12.32
CA ILE A 221 -21.05 12.84 -13.45
C ILE A 221 -21.26 11.51 -14.16
N ASP A 222 -21.73 11.60 -15.41
CA ASP A 222 -21.98 10.43 -16.24
C ASP A 222 -20.67 9.81 -16.73
N LYS A 223 -20.65 8.49 -16.78
CA LYS A 223 -19.62 7.71 -17.45
C LYS A 223 -19.44 8.17 -18.89
N GLY A 224 -18.18 8.29 -19.30
CA GLY A 224 -17.76 8.70 -20.64
C GLY A 224 -17.54 10.20 -20.79
N THR A 225 -17.88 11.01 -19.78
CA THR A 225 -17.59 12.46 -19.80
C THR A 225 -16.09 12.74 -19.67
N GLU A 226 -15.63 13.80 -20.34
CA GLU A 226 -14.22 14.22 -20.34
C GLU A 226 -14.01 15.43 -19.43
N TRP A 227 -12.92 15.41 -18.66
CA TRP A 227 -12.59 16.43 -17.69
C TRP A 227 -11.11 16.79 -17.74
N LYS A 228 -10.80 18.08 -17.76
CA LYS A 228 -9.44 18.57 -17.47
C LYS A 228 -9.24 18.61 -15.97
N ALA A 229 -8.10 18.10 -15.52
CA ALA A 229 -7.81 18.00 -14.09
C ALA A 229 -6.68 18.94 -13.66
N GLU A 230 -6.80 19.47 -12.44
CA GLU A 230 -5.78 20.24 -11.74
C GLU A 230 -5.78 19.83 -10.27
N LEU A 231 -4.67 19.26 -9.80
CA LEU A 231 -4.44 18.98 -8.39
C LEU A 231 -4.16 20.30 -7.64
N THR A 232 -4.82 20.46 -6.50
CA THR A 232 -4.70 21.65 -5.64
C THR A 232 -4.90 21.30 -4.17
N LEU A 233 -4.63 22.28 -3.31
CA LEU A 233 -5.01 22.28 -1.90
C LEU A 233 -6.09 23.34 -1.69
N LEU A 234 -7.24 22.95 -1.13
CA LEU A 234 -8.35 23.85 -0.85
C LEU A 234 -8.57 23.96 0.66
N ARG A 235 -8.84 25.16 1.17
CA ARG A 235 -9.30 25.29 2.55
C ARG A 235 -10.79 24.94 2.58
N LYS A 236 -11.19 24.08 3.49
CA LYS A 236 -12.58 23.63 3.64
C LYS A 236 -13.55 24.79 3.88
N LYS A 237 -13.13 25.82 4.61
CA LYS A 237 -13.91 27.06 4.77
C LYS A 237 -14.26 27.77 3.46
N ASP A 238 -13.40 27.65 2.45
CA ASP A 238 -13.63 28.28 1.15
C ASP A 238 -14.74 27.53 0.38
N LEU A 239 -15.11 26.32 0.81
CA LEU A 239 -16.22 25.54 0.25
C LEU A 239 -17.60 25.97 0.80
N LYS A 240 -17.69 26.78 1.86
CA LYS A 240 -18.95 27.37 2.38
C LYS A 240 -20.14 26.38 2.52
N THR A 241 -19.91 25.16 2.98
CA THR A 241 -20.96 24.16 3.24
C THR A 241 -21.80 24.54 4.46
N GLU A 242 -23.07 24.12 4.52
CA GLU A 242 -24.02 24.53 5.58
C GLU A 242 -23.64 24.04 7.00
N ASP A 243 -22.80 22.99 7.10
CA ASP A 243 -22.37 22.40 8.38
C ASP A 243 -20.91 22.72 8.75
N ILE A 244 -20.40 23.90 8.37
CA ILE A 244 -19.13 24.37 8.94
C ILE A 244 -19.45 24.91 10.33
N ASP A 245 -19.42 24.02 11.32
CA ASP A 245 -19.14 24.42 12.70
C ASP A 245 -17.99 25.43 12.67
N GLU A 246 -18.13 26.60 13.27
CA GLU A 246 -17.16 27.73 13.17
C GLU A 246 -15.73 27.30 13.62
N THR A 247 -15.62 26.13 14.25
CA THR A 247 -14.40 25.42 14.60
C THR A 247 -13.65 24.77 13.42
N ASN A 248 -14.22 24.69 12.21
CA ASN A 248 -13.67 24.02 11.02
C ASN A 248 -12.96 24.95 9.99
N ASP A 249 -12.59 26.16 10.41
CA ASP A 249 -12.22 27.29 9.55
C ASP A 249 -10.84 27.26 8.84
N GLN A 250 -10.10 26.15 8.96
CA GLN A 250 -8.69 26.06 8.53
C GLN A 250 -8.26 24.68 7.98
N GLU A 251 -9.10 23.64 7.99
CA GLU A 251 -8.75 22.34 7.40
C GLU A 251 -8.44 22.48 5.90
N THR A 252 -7.37 21.82 5.46
CA THR A 252 -6.94 21.78 4.06
C THR A 252 -7.28 20.44 3.44
N LEU A 253 -7.84 20.46 2.24
CA LEU A 253 -8.25 19.30 1.45
C LEU A 253 -7.28 19.14 0.28
N LEU A 254 -6.77 17.91 0.09
CA LEU A 254 -6.10 17.52 -1.13
C LEU A 254 -7.17 17.19 -2.19
N ALA A 255 -7.26 18.02 -3.23
CA ALA A 255 -8.38 17.96 -4.16
C ALA A 255 -7.93 18.04 -5.62
N VAL A 256 -8.75 17.49 -6.50
CA VAL A 256 -8.63 17.66 -7.95
C VAL A 256 -9.79 18.52 -8.44
N LEU A 257 -9.47 19.66 -9.04
CA LEU A 257 -10.43 20.47 -9.78
C LEU A 257 -10.63 19.84 -11.15
N LEU A 258 -11.86 19.42 -11.42
CA LEU A 258 -12.25 18.87 -12.72
C LEU A 258 -13.08 19.92 -13.44
N THR A 259 -12.68 20.26 -14.67
CA THR A 259 -13.37 21.25 -15.51
C THR A 259 -13.66 20.65 -16.88
N ASN A 260 -14.89 20.85 -17.37
CA ASN A 260 -15.24 20.63 -18.76
C ASN A 260 -15.83 21.93 -19.35
N GLU A 261 -16.45 21.88 -20.53
CA GLU A 261 -17.01 23.07 -21.19
C GLU A 261 -18.21 23.69 -20.44
N LYS A 262 -18.92 22.90 -19.63
CA LYS A 262 -20.17 23.29 -18.96
C LYS A 262 -20.00 23.47 -17.46
N ASP A 263 -19.22 22.60 -16.84
CA ASP A 263 -19.20 22.38 -15.40
C ASP A 263 -17.79 22.44 -14.83
N LYS A 264 -17.73 22.81 -13.55
CA LYS A 264 -16.55 22.67 -12.70
C LYS A 264 -16.95 21.96 -11.42
N VAL A 265 -16.14 21.00 -11.00
CA VAL A 265 -16.35 20.23 -9.78
C VAL A 265 -15.05 20.06 -9.01
N ILE A 266 -15.18 19.78 -7.73
CA ILE A 266 -14.09 19.48 -6.81
C ILE A 266 -14.21 18.01 -6.43
N PHE A 267 -13.14 17.26 -6.69
CA PHE A 267 -12.99 15.89 -6.24
C PHE A 267 -12.06 15.87 -5.02
N ASP A 268 -12.59 15.60 -3.85
CA ASP A 268 -11.83 15.41 -2.62
C ASP A 268 -11.13 14.04 -2.66
N LEU A 269 -9.79 14.01 -2.65
CA LEU A 269 -9.04 12.76 -2.77
C LEU A 269 -9.06 11.91 -1.50
N GLU A 270 -9.36 12.51 -0.35
CA GLU A 270 -9.31 11.83 0.95
C GLU A 270 -10.72 11.61 1.52
N GLY A 271 -11.60 12.61 1.42
CA GLY A 271 -12.96 12.59 1.98
C GLY A 271 -14.04 12.06 1.05
N SER A 272 -13.74 11.81 -0.23
CA SER A 272 -14.74 11.28 -1.17
C SER A 272 -15.02 9.80 -0.91
N ARG A 273 -16.30 9.41 -1.02
CA ARG A 273 -16.70 7.98 -1.07
C ARG A 273 -16.18 7.26 -2.32
N TRP A 274 -15.78 8.02 -3.34
CA TRP A 274 -15.24 7.51 -4.59
C TRP A 274 -13.73 7.63 -4.58
N ASN A 275 -13.05 6.55 -4.95
CA ASN A 275 -11.61 6.59 -5.21
C ASN A 275 -11.37 7.15 -6.62
N PHE A 276 -10.45 8.10 -6.75
CA PHE A 276 -10.16 8.79 -8.01
C PHE A 276 -9.82 7.82 -9.15
N ASP A 277 -8.93 6.87 -8.92
CA ASP A 277 -8.46 5.92 -9.95
C ASP A 277 -9.53 4.89 -10.34
N ASN A 278 -10.56 4.71 -9.50
CA ASN A 278 -11.67 3.81 -9.79
C ASN A 278 -12.75 4.46 -10.67
N VAL A 279 -12.80 5.79 -10.74
CA VAL A 279 -13.85 6.53 -11.45
C VAL A 279 -13.33 7.39 -12.58
N LEU A 280 -12.04 7.76 -12.57
CA LEU A 280 -11.41 8.59 -13.59
C LEU A 280 -10.10 7.95 -14.05
N LEU A 281 -9.91 7.87 -15.37
CA LEU A 281 -8.64 7.46 -15.98
C LEU A 281 -8.22 8.45 -17.06
N THR A 282 -6.92 8.61 -17.26
CA THR A 282 -6.44 9.35 -18.44
C THR A 282 -6.83 8.59 -19.71
N LYS A 283 -6.99 9.31 -20.83
CA LYS A 283 -7.22 8.66 -22.15
C LYS A 283 -6.20 7.57 -22.45
N LYS A 284 -4.93 7.82 -22.15
CA LYS A 284 -3.84 6.87 -22.36
C LYS A 284 -4.02 5.60 -21.51
N ASP A 285 -4.35 5.76 -20.24
CA ASP A 285 -4.52 4.61 -19.34
C ASP A 285 -5.78 3.81 -19.66
N LEU A 286 -6.86 4.47 -20.09
CA LEU A 286 -8.06 3.80 -20.58
C LEU A 286 -7.77 2.94 -21.82
N GLU A 287 -7.01 3.46 -22.79
CA GLU A 287 -6.63 2.69 -23.98
C GLU A 287 -5.66 1.55 -23.65
N LYS A 288 -4.75 1.77 -22.71
CA LYS A 288 -3.87 0.72 -22.19
C LYS A 288 -4.70 -0.41 -21.55
N LEU A 289 -5.66 -0.08 -20.70
CA LEU A 289 -6.53 -1.03 -20.02
C LEU A 289 -7.40 -1.82 -21.02
N LYS A 290 -7.95 -1.16 -22.04
CA LYS A 290 -8.66 -1.85 -23.14
C LYS A 290 -7.75 -2.84 -23.85
N THR A 291 -6.52 -2.44 -24.17
CA THR A 291 -5.53 -3.28 -24.87
C THR A 291 -5.10 -4.48 -24.01
N GLU A 292 -4.82 -4.26 -22.73
CA GLU A 292 -4.47 -5.31 -21.78
C GLU A 292 -5.60 -6.32 -21.62
N ASN A 293 -6.85 -5.86 -21.47
CA ASN A 293 -8.02 -6.74 -21.43
C ASN A 293 -8.19 -7.53 -22.72
N LEU A 294 -7.99 -6.90 -23.87
CA LEU A 294 -8.09 -7.56 -25.17
C LEU A 294 -6.99 -8.63 -25.34
N ASN A 295 -5.78 -8.37 -24.86
CA ASN A 295 -4.68 -9.34 -24.84
C ASN A 295 -4.94 -10.48 -23.85
N LYS A 296 -5.46 -10.20 -22.65
CA LYS A 296 -5.84 -11.21 -21.67
C LYS A 296 -6.96 -12.11 -22.21
N ASN A 297 -7.93 -11.53 -22.91
CA ASN A 297 -9.00 -12.27 -23.59
C ASN A 297 -8.44 -13.15 -24.71
N LYS A 298 -7.55 -12.63 -25.56
CA LYS A 298 -6.85 -13.43 -26.58
C LYS A 298 -6.02 -14.57 -25.98
N LEU A 299 -5.29 -14.32 -24.90
CA LEU A 299 -4.48 -15.34 -24.23
C LEU A 299 -5.36 -16.45 -23.63
N SER A 300 -6.45 -16.08 -22.95
CA SER A 300 -7.39 -17.05 -22.39
C SER A 300 -8.15 -17.83 -23.47
N GLU A 301 -8.55 -17.18 -24.57
CA GLU A 301 -9.12 -17.85 -25.74
C GLU A 301 -8.12 -18.84 -26.35
N ASN A 302 -6.85 -18.43 -26.50
CA ASN A 302 -5.79 -19.26 -27.07
C ASN A 302 -5.51 -20.53 -26.27
N VAL A 303 -5.75 -20.56 -24.95
CA VAL A 303 -5.65 -21.79 -24.14
C VAL A 303 -6.61 -22.85 -24.66
N TYR A 304 -7.86 -22.47 -24.92
CA TYR A 304 -8.88 -23.39 -25.44
C TYR A 304 -8.68 -23.71 -26.92
N ILE A 305 -8.22 -22.75 -27.74
CA ILE A 305 -7.86 -23.02 -29.15
C ILE A 305 -6.75 -24.06 -29.24
N LYS A 306 -5.69 -23.94 -28.44
CA LYS A 306 -4.60 -24.94 -28.41
C LYS A 306 -5.08 -26.32 -27.95
N LYS A 307 -6.02 -26.37 -26.99
CA LYS A 307 -6.54 -27.62 -26.42
C LYS A 307 -7.56 -28.32 -27.32
N TYR A 308 -8.41 -27.56 -28.01
CA TYR A 308 -9.61 -28.07 -28.69
C TYR A 308 -9.69 -27.74 -30.19
N GLY A 309 -8.70 -27.03 -30.72
CA GLY A 309 -8.67 -26.53 -32.10
C GLY A 309 -9.52 -25.27 -32.29
N GLU A 310 -9.33 -24.60 -33.42
CA GLU A 310 -9.92 -23.29 -33.73
C GLU A 310 -11.44 -23.24 -33.52
N LYS A 311 -12.18 -24.24 -34.02
CA LYS A 311 -13.64 -24.27 -33.96
C LYS A 311 -14.16 -24.50 -32.54
N PHE A 312 -13.75 -25.58 -31.88
CA PHE A 312 -14.29 -25.92 -30.56
C PHE A 312 -13.66 -25.10 -29.44
N GLY A 313 -12.40 -24.68 -29.56
CA GLY A 313 -11.73 -23.82 -28.60
C GLY A 313 -12.42 -22.46 -28.44
N LYS A 314 -12.79 -21.83 -29.56
CA LYS A 314 -13.58 -20.57 -29.55
C LYS A 314 -14.93 -20.73 -28.87
N LEU A 315 -15.63 -21.83 -29.16
CA LEU A 315 -16.93 -22.12 -28.57
C LEU A 315 -16.84 -22.36 -27.06
N VAL A 316 -15.84 -23.12 -26.62
CA VAL A 316 -15.59 -23.37 -25.18
C VAL A 316 -15.26 -22.08 -24.44
N TYR A 317 -14.36 -21.25 -24.99
CA TYR A 317 -14.04 -19.94 -24.41
C TYR A 317 -15.27 -19.05 -24.25
N GLN A 318 -16.15 -19.03 -25.26
CA GLN A 318 -17.41 -18.28 -25.25
C GLN A 318 -18.52 -18.93 -24.42
N LYS A 319 -18.25 -20.05 -23.73
CA LYS A 319 -19.24 -20.85 -23.00
C LYS A 319 -20.44 -21.30 -23.85
N LYS A 320 -20.19 -21.60 -25.12
CA LYS A 320 -21.20 -22.09 -26.07
C LYS A 320 -21.02 -23.57 -26.33
N THR A 321 -22.09 -24.33 -26.12
CA THR A 321 -22.08 -25.78 -26.29
C THR A 321 -22.73 -26.17 -27.62
N THR A 322 -22.16 -27.16 -28.32
CA THR A 322 -22.73 -27.70 -29.56
C THR A 322 -22.51 -29.21 -29.65
N ILE A 323 -23.40 -29.89 -30.37
CA ILE A 323 -23.28 -31.31 -30.69
C ILE A 323 -21.90 -31.62 -31.30
N GLY A 324 -21.31 -32.74 -30.90
CA GLY A 324 -19.97 -33.19 -31.29
C GLY A 324 -18.84 -32.77 -30.34
N MET A 325 -19.10 -31.93 -29.33
CA MET A 325 -18.13 -31.60 -28.29
C MET A 325 -17.76 -32.82 -27.42
N SER A 326 -16.53 -32.85 -26.88
CA SER A 326 -16.14 -33.88 -25.91
C SER A 326 -16.65 -33.55 -24.50
N LYS A 327 -16.55 -34.53 -23.60
CA LYS A 327 -16.85 -34.34 -22.17
C LYS A 327 -15.98 -33.27 -21.51
N ASP A 328 -14.70 -33.20 -21.86
CA ASP A 328 -13.79 -32.18 -21.32
C ASP A 328 -14.17 -30.76 -21.78
N MET A 329 -14.57 -30.60 -23.06
CA MET A 329 -15.07 -29.33 -23.57
C MET A 329 -16.32 -28.88 -22.81
N CYS A 330 -17.27 -29.79 -22.58
CA CYS A 330 -18.48 -29.49 -21.80
C CYS A 330 -18.17 -29.20 -20.33
N SER A 331 -17.17 -29.87 -19.75
CA SER A 331 -16.70 -29.63 -18.38
C SER A 331 -16.06 -28.26 -18.24
N ASP A 332 -15.27 -27.82 -19.22
CA ASP A 332 -14.65 -26.49 -19.21
C ASP A 332 -15.69 -25.36 -19.37
N ILE A 333 -16.87 -25.65 -19.95
CA ILE A 333 -17.99 -24.70 -20.06
C ILE A 333 -18.80 -24.61 -18.75
N TYR A 334 -19.27 -25.75 -18.24
CA TYR A 334 -20.27 -25.83 -17.16
C TYR A 334 -19.72 -26.31 -15.81
N GLY A 335 -18.46 -26.74 -15.76
CA GLY A 335 -17.90 -27.44 -14.61
C GLY A 335 -18.29 -28.92 -14.56
N ILE A 336 -17.82 -29.59 -13.51
CA ILE A 336 -18.05 -31.02 -13.25
C ILE A 336 -19.37 -31.17 -12.48
N THR A 337 -20.34 -31.87 -13.04
CA THR A 337 -21.53 -32.32 -12.28
C THR A 337 -21.27 -33.65 -11.57
N LEU A 338 -21.91 -33.86 -10.42
CA LEU A 338 -21.92 -35.15 -9.71
C LEU A 338 -23.07 -36.07 -10.19
N ASN A 339 -24.09 -35.51 -10.85
CA ASN A 339 -25.23 -36.26 -11.36
C ASN A 339 -24.91 -36.82 -12.75
N ARG A 340 -24.18 -37.94 -12.77
CA ARG A 340 -23.80 -38.64 -14.00
C ARG A 340 -24.36 -40.06 -14.01
N LYS A 341 -24.94 -40.46 -15.14
CA LYS A 341 -25.38 -41.84 -15.36
C LYS A 341 -24.72 -42.40 -16.60
N LYS A 342 -24.10 -43.57 -16.50
CA LYS A 342 -23.43 -44.25 -17.61
C LYS A 342 -24.10 -45.59 -17.89
N ILE A 343 -24.41 -45.85 -19.15
CA ILE A 343 -25.05 -47.06 -19.65
C ILE A 343 -24.22 -47.59 -20.81
N LYS A 344 -23.80 -48.86 -20.76
CA LYS A 344 -23.01 -49.52 -21.81
C LYS A 344 -23.77 -50.76 -22.30
N ASN A 345 -24.02 -50.85 -23.61
CA ASN A 345 -24.63 -52.01 -24.23
C ASN A 345 -23.92 -52.36 -25.55
N ALA A 346 -24.41 -53.38 -26.27
CA ALA A 346 -23.82 -53.83 -27.54
C ALA A 346 -23.78 -52.73 -28.64
N ASN A 347 -24.62 -51.69 -28.52
CA ASN A 347 -24.75 -50.61 -29.50
C ASN A 347 -23.90 -49.36 -29.15
N GLY A 348 -23.16 -49.39 -28.03
CA GLY A 348 -22.23 -48.33 -27.62
C GLY A 348 -22.38 -47.88 -26.16
N GLU A 349 -21.72 -46.77 -25.84
CA GLU A 349 -21.77 -46.14 -24.51
C GLU A 349 -22.60 -44.86 -24.57
N ILE A 350 -23.57 -44.75 -23.66
CA ILE A 350 -24.34 -43.52 -23.41
C ILE A 350 -24.02 -43.04 -22.00
N GLU A 351 -23.62 -41.78 -21.88
CA GLU A 351 -23.41 -41.11 -20.61
C GLU A 351 -24.27 -39.85 -20.54
N VAL A 352 -24.99 -39.65 -19.44
CA VAL A 352 -25.87 -38.51 -19.24
C VAL A 352 -25.34 -37.69 -18.08
N TRP A 353 -25.13 -36.40 -18.30
CA TRP A 353 -24.73 -35.44 -17.29
C TRP A 353 -25.87 -34.48 -17.04
N GLU A 354 -26.30 -34.38 -15.78
CA GLU A 354 -27.37 -33.49 -15.37
C GLU A 354 -26.83 -32.32 -14.56
N TYR A 355 -27.12 -31.11 -15.04
CA TYR A 355 -26.90 -29.87 -14.31
C TYR A 355 -28.27 -29.41 -13.80
N THR A 356 -28.58 -29.80 -12.57
CA THR A 356 -29.91 -29.66 -11.95
C THR A 356 -30.50 -28.27 -12.15
N GLY A 357 -31.69 -28.19 -12.75
CA GLY A 357 -32.41 -26.92 -13.00
C GLY A 357 -31.86 -26.08 -14.15
N ILE A 358 -30.84 -26.56 -14.88
CA ILE A 358 -30.23 -25.85 -16.00
C ILE A 358 -30.40 -26.65 -17.30
N LEU A 359 -29.77 -27.83 -17.39
CA LEU A 359 -29.81 -28.67 -18.60
C LEU A 359 -29.33 -30.11 -18.34
N LYS A 360 -29.55 -30.98 -19.34
CA LYS A 360 -28.98 -32.32 -19.47
C LYS A 360 -28.14 -32.43 -20.74
N LEU A 361 -26.97 -33.06 -20.63
CA LEU A 361 -26.09 -33.39 -21.74
C LEU A 361 -26.04 -34.90 -21.93
N TYR A 362 -26.30 -35.37 -23.14
CA TYR A 362 -26.17 -36.79 -23.49
C TYR A 362 -24.94 -36.98 -24.37
N PHE A 363 -24.08 -37.90 -23.98
CA PHE A 363 -22.87 -38.27 -24.69
C PHE A 363 -23.02 -39.67 -25.25
N LYS A 364 -22.85 -39.83 -26.57
CA LYS A 364 -22.75 -41.13 -27.23
C LYS A 364 -21.31 -41.35 -27.65
N ASN A 365 -20.69 -42.44 -27.19
CA ASN A 365 -19.29 -42.76 -27.46
C ASN A 365 -18.33 -41.59 -27.13
N GLY A 366 -18.58 -40.89 -26.02
CA GLY A 366 -17.75 -39.79 -25.53
C GLY A 366 -17.94 -38.44 -26.24
N LYS A 367 -18.87 -38.35 -27.19
CA LYS A 367 -19.22 -37.11 -27.90
C LYS A 367 -20.64 -36.68 -27.58
N LEU A 368 -20.82 -35.38 -27.39
CA LEU A 368 -22.13 -34.79 -27.11
C LEU A 368 -23.06 -35.05 -28.29
N SER A 369 -24.15 -35.74 -28.05
CA SER A 369 -25.15 -36.12 -29.05
C SER A 369 -26.48 -35.38 -28.87
N GLU A 370 -26.79 -34.92 -27.66
CA GLU A 370 -28.03 -34.22 -27.37
C GLU A 370 -27.87 -33.25 -26.19
N ILE A 371 -28.61 -32.14 -26.26
CA ILE A 371 -28.69 -31.10 -25.22
C ILE A 371 -30.17 -30.88 -24.93
N VAL A 372 -30.58 -31.03 -23.68
CA VAL A 372 -31.95 -30.78 -23.22
C VAL A 372 -31.91 -29.69 -22.18
N ASN A 373 -32.47 -28.52 -22.49
CA ASN A 373 -32.63 -27.43 -21.52
C ASN A 373 -33.92 -27.62 -20.73
N TYR A 374 -33.94 -27.17 -19.48
CA TYR A 374 -35.13 -27.18 -18.64
C TYR A 374 -35.99 -25.93 -18.80
#